data_AF-A0A9P1I7H9-F1
#
_entry.id   AF-A0A9P1I7H9-F1
#
_cell.length_a   1.000
_cell.length_b   1.000
_cell.length_c   1.000
_cell.angle_alpha   90.00
_cell.angle_beta   90.00
_cell.angle_gamma   90.00
#
_symmetry.space_group_name_H-M   'P 1'
#
loop_
_entity.id
_entity.type
_entity.pdbx_description
1 polymer ?
#
loop_
_entity_poly.entity_id
_entity_poly.type
_entity_poly.pdbx_seq_one_letter_code
_entity_poly.pdbx_strand_id
1 'polypeptide(L)'
;MRRVVADQTANFQSDHFLAQLAHFSEAKFTLFEHAPIGERRQRFRNLVQQQKMTLTFSRTGITIPIQLEFSEELQNELNFRSLPLIFNGVWVKIRGAIGFDTLEGRVQFEKIDEPPEELEFLSDSQLQQLRSQGLPI
;
A
#
# COMPACT_ATOMS: atom_id res chain seq x y z
N MET A 1 -16.38 3.94 -9.57
CA MET A 1 -15.97 2.52 -9.73
C MET A 1 -14.48 2.49 -10.04
N ARG A 2 -13.66 1.89 -9.16
CA ARG A 2 -12.28 1.56 -9.54
C ARG A 2 -12.35 0.38 -10.51
N ARG A 3 -11.94 0.60 -11.76
CA ARG A 3 -11.95 -0.45 -12.79
C ARG A 3 -10.77 -1.38 -12.55
N VAL A 4 -11.07 -2.63 -12.27
CA VAL A 4 -10.11 -3.74 -12.29
C VAL A 4 -9.95 -4.17 -13.75
N VAL A 5 -8.71 -4.37 -14.21
CA VAL A 5 -8.45 -4.84 -15.58
C VAL A 5 -8.80 -6.33 -15.69
N ALA A 6 -9.28 -6.76 -16.86
CA ALA A 6 -9.68 -8.14 -17.07
C ALA A 6 -8.49 -9.11 -17.00
N ASP A 7 -7.36 -8.76 -17.63
CA ASP A 7 -6.14 -9.57 -17.61
C ASP A 7 -5.12 -8.99 -16.62
N GLN A 8 -5.26 -9.38 -15.36
CA GLN A 8 -4.39 -8.95 -14.27
C GLN A 8 -2.91 -9.30 -14.53
N THR A 9 -2.65 -10.48 -15.09
CA THR A 9 -1.28 -10.99 -15.27
C THR A 9 -0.57 -10.23 -16.38
N ALA A 10 -1.20 -10.07 -17.54
CA ALA A 10 -0.61 -9.33 -18.66
C ALA A 10 -0.35 -7.87 -18.28
N ASN A 11 -1.29 -7.22 -17.58
CA ASN A 11 -1.13 -5.84 -17.14
C ASN A 11 -0.04 -5.67 -16.08
N PHE A 12 0.09 -6.60 -15.13
CA PHE A 12 1.17 -6.55 -14.14
C PHE A 12 2.57 -6.63 -14.77
N GLN A 13 2.71 -7.40 -15.85
CA GLN A 13 3.98 -7.57 -16.57
C GLN A 13 4.29 -6.45 -17.56
N SER A 14 3.25 -5.87 -18.19
CA SER A 14 3.43 -4.87 -19.26
C SER A 14 3.39 -3.42 -18.77
N ASP A 15 2.74 -3.13 -17.64
CA ASP A 15 2.75 -1.80 -17.04
C ASP A 15 4.15 -1.48 -16.51
N HIS A 16 4.72 -0.38 -17.00
CA HIS A 16 6.10 0.02 -16.70
C HIS A 16 6.34 0.20 -15.19
N PHE A 17 5.37 0.71 -14.44
CA PHE A 17 5.51 0.91 -13.00
C PHE A 17 5.37 -0.41 -12.25
N LEU A 18 4.36 -1.23 -12.57
CA LEU A 18 4.16 -2.53 -11.93
C LEU A 18 5.34 -3.47 -12.19
N ALA A 19 5.86 -3.53 -13.42
CA ALA A 19 7.03 -4.33 -13.76
C ALA A 19 8.28 -3.91 -12.97
N GLN A 20 8.48 -2.60 -12.77
CA GLN A 20 9.59 -2.09 -11.96
C GLN A 20 9.40 -2.39 -10.48
N LEU A 21 8.18 -2.22 -9.97
CA LEU A 21 7.83 -2.37 -8.56
C LEU A 21 7.66 -3.84 -8.15
N ALA A 22 7.54 -4.77 -9.10
CA ALA A 22 7.53 -6.21 -8.87
C ALA A 22 8.86 -6.73 -8.27
N HIS A 23 9.95 -5.96 -8.42
CA HIS A 23 11.24 -6.24 -7.80
C HIS A 23 11.47 -5.35 -6.57
N PHE A 24 12.27 -5.84 -5.62
CA PHE A 24 12.64 -5.06 -4.44
C PHE A 24 13.25 -3.70 -4.82
N SER A 25 12.52 -2.65 -4.49
CA SER A 25 12.86 -1.26 -4.73
C SER A 25 12.95 -0.50 -3.40
N GLU A 26 13.74 0.56 -3.39
CA GLU A 26 13.90 1.41 -2.21
C GLU A 26 12.62 2.18 -1.92
N ALA A 27 12.20 2.17 -0.67
CA ALA A 27 11.07 2.93 -0.18
C ALA A 27 11.39 3.55 1.18
N LYS A 28 10.72 4.68 1.46
CA LYS A 28 10.89 5.43 2.69
C LYS A 28 9.56 5.88 3.28
N PHE A 29 9.52 6.01 4.59
CA PHE A 29 8.43 6.63 5.31
C PHE A 29 8.63 8.16 5.32
N THR A 30 7.80 8.88 4.54
CA THR A 30 7.95 10.33 4.31
C THR A 30 6.93 11.20 5.03
N LEU A 31 6.09 10.63 5.90
CA LEU A 31 5.23 11.49 6.72
C LEU A 31 6.06 12.24 7.75
N PHE A 32 5.66 13.49 8.01
CA PHE A 32 6.27 14.36 9.00
C PHE A 32 7.76 14.68 8.72
N GLU A 33 8.17 14.80 7.44
CA GLU A 33 9.57 15.14 7.08
C GLU A 33 10.09 16.45 7.71
N HIS A 34 9.20 17.37 8.11
CA HIS A 34 9.53 18.60 8.83
C HIS A 34 9.86 18.39 10.32
N ALA A 35 9.47 17.26 10.90
CA ALA A 35 9.66 16.98 12.32
C ALA A 35 11.06 16.37 12.58
N PRO A 36 11.61 16.54 13.81
CA PRO A 36 12.86 15.89 14.20
C PRO A 36 12.80 14.37 14.04
N ILE A 37 13.93 13.75 13.72
CA ILE A 37 13.98 12.30 13.42
C ILE A 37 13.43 11.44 14.56
N GLY A 38 13.70 11.77 15.83
CA GLY A 38 13.16 11.04 16.98
C GLY A 38 11.63 11.06 17.03
N GLU A 39 11.01 12.21 16.74
CA GLU A 39 9.55 12.32 16.67
C GLU A 39 9.00 11.52 15.49
N ARG A 40 9.67 11.56 14.33
CA ARG A 40 9.28 10.79 13.15
C ARG A 40 9.29 9.28 13.43
N ARG A 41 10.32 8.78 14.11
CA ARG A 41 10.43 7.37 14.53
C ARG A 41 9.30 6.97 15.47
N GLN A 42 8.96 7.82 16.44
CA GLN A 42 7.83 7.56 17.33
C GLN A 42 6.50 7.53 16.58
N ARG A 43 6.27 8.49 15.66
CA ARG A 43 5.06 8.53 14.83
C ARG A 43 4.95 7.32 13.90
N PHE A 44 6.07 6.89 13.33
CA PHE A 44 6.14 5.67 12.54
C PHE A 44 5.70 4.46 13.37
N ARG A 45 6.27 4.25 14.56
CA ARG A 45 5.86 3.16 15.47
C ARG A 45 4.36 3.23 15.82
N ASN A 46 3.84 4.42 16.11
CA ASN A 46 2.41 4.60 16.41
C ASN A 46 1.50 4.23 15.22
N LEU A 47 1.90 4.57 13.99
CA LEU A 47 1.14 4.22 12.79
C LEU A 47 1.18 2.72 12.50
N VAL A 48 2.33 2.09 12.70
CA VAL A 48 2.49 0.63 12.58
C VAL A 48 1.56 -0.10 13.56
N GLN A 49 1.47 0.37 14.82
CA GLN A 49 0.51 -0.16 15.80
C GLN A 49 -0.95 0.01 15.38
N GLN A 50 -1.26 1.04 14.59
CA GLN A 50 -2.58 1.26 13.99
C GLN A 50 -2.77 0.53 12.65
N GLN A 51 -1.84 -0.38 12.29
CA GLN A 51 -1.82 -1.11 11.03
C GLN A 51 -1.86 -0.19 9.80
N LYS A 52 -1.22 0.99 9.89
CA LYS A 52 -1.18 1.99 8.81
C LYS A 52 0.25 2.36 8.51
N MET A 53 0.52 2.62 7.24
CA MET A 53 1.81 3.15 6.81
C MET A 53 1.64 3.97 5.53
N THR A 54 2.59 4.86 5.26
CA THR A 54 2.68 5.55 3.97
C THR A 54 4.09 5.40 3.45
N LEU A 55 4.21 4.80 2.28
CA LEU A 55 5.48 4.49 1.64
C LEU A 55 5.67 5.41 0.44
N THR A 56 6.86 5.99 0.32
CA THR A 56 7.30 6.69 -0.88
C THR A 56 8.41 5.91 -1.55
N PHE A 57 8.20 5.52 -2.80
CA PHE A 57 9.14 4.72 -3.59
C PHE A 57 10.21 5.62 -4.18
N SER A 58 11.44 5.54 -3.65
CA SER A 58 12.52 6.51 -3.91
C SER A 58 12.79 6.73 -5.41
N ARG A 59 12.81 5.65 -6.20
CA ARG A 59 13.09 5.73 -7.64
C ARG A 59 11.98 6.39 -8.46
N THR A 60 10.73 6.25 -8.05
CA THR A 60 9.56 6.73 -8.82
C THR A 60 8.97 8.01 -8.24
N GLY A 61 9.26 8.33 -6.97
CA GLY A 61 8.61 9.40 -6.22
C GLY A 61 7.15 9.12 -5.86
N ILE A 62 6.60 7.94 -6.19
CA ILE A 62 5.21 7.61 -5.92
C ILE A 62 5.02 7.37 -4.42
N THR A 63 4.02 8.02 -3.84
CA THR A 63 3.61 7.83 -2.45
C THR A 63 2.31 7.05 -2.37
N ILE A 64 2.30 5.97 -1.59
CA ILE A 64 1.16 5.06 -1.44
C ILE A 64 0.86 4.89 0.04
N PRO A 65 -0.35 5.30 0.51
CA PRO A 65 -0.84 4.89 1.81
C PRO A 65 -1.25 3.42 1.76
N ILE A 66 -0.81 2.64 2.75
CA ILE A 66 -1.13 1.23 2.89
C ILE A 66 -1.72 0.94 4.27
N GLN A 67 -2.55 -0.08 4.31
CA GLN A 67 -2.93 -0.77 5.54
C GLN A 67 -2.12 -2.06 5.65
N LEU A 68 -1.71 -2.41 6.86
CA LEU A 68 -0.89 -3.60 7.13
C LEU A 68 -1.81 -4.79 7.40
N GLU A 69 -1.64 -5.86 6.61
CA GLU A 69 -2.22 -7.17 6.91
C GLU A 69 -1.40 -7.86 8.01
N PHE A 70 -0.09 -7.72 7.92
CA PHE A 70 0.88 -8.35 8.81
C PHE A 70 2.06 -7.41 9.04
N SER A 71 2.60 -7.43 10.25
CA SER A 71 3.83 -6.71 10.61
C SER A 71 4.55 -7.40 11.76
N GLU A 72 5.86 -7.57 11.64
CA GLU A 72 6.74 -8.18 12.65
C GLU A 72 8.02 -7.34 12.79
N GLU A 73 8.39 -7.04 14.04
CA GLU A 73 9.63 -6.34 14.36
C GLU A 73 10.77 -7.35 14.52
N LEU A 74 11.77 -7.27 13.65
CA LEU A 74 12.95 -8.14 13.65
C LEU A 74 14.21 -7.29 13.56
N GLN A 75 15.11 -7.40 14.53
CA GLN A 75 16.43 -6.74 14.51
C GLN A 75 16.40 -5.26 14.10
N ASN A 76 15.46 -4.48 14.65
CA ASN A 76 15.27 -3.05 14.37
C ASN A 76 14.73 -2.72 12.96
N GLU A 77 14.15 -3.69 12.28
CA GLU A 77 13.37 -3.51 11.07
C GLU A 77 11.93 -3.98 11.29
N LEU A 78 11.00 -3.32 10.61
CA LEU A 78 9.64 -3.79 10.47
C LEU A 78 9.53 -4.58 9.17
N ASN A 79 9.38 -5.90 9.28
CA ASN A 79 8.96 -6.74 8.17
C ASN A 79 7.43 -6.67 8.07
N PHE A 80 6.89 -6.44 6.88
CA PHE A 80 5.45 -6.25 6.73
C PHE A 80 4.90 -6.76 5.40
N ARG A 81 3.58 -6.93 5.38
CA ARG A 81 2.77 -7.13 4.19
C ARG A 81 1.52 -6.27 4.29
N SER A 82 1.16 -5.59 3.20
CA SER A 82 -0.05 -4.78 3.14
C SER A 82 -1.29 -5.63 2.93
N LEU A 83 -2.44 -5.08 3.31
CA LEU A 83 -3.71 -5.51 2.74
C LEU A 83 -3.69 -5.33 1.21
N PRO A 84 -4.48 -6.13 0.50
CA PRO A 84 -4.72 -5.99 -0.94
C PRO A 84 -5.12 -4.56 -1.33
N LEU A 85 -4.55 -4.05 -2.41
CA LEU A 85 -4.94 -2.78 -3.01
C LEU A 85 -4.95 -2.84 -4.54
N ILE A 86 -5.67 -1.92 -5.17
CA ILE A 86 -5.70 -1.78 -6.63
C ILE A 86 -4.69 -0.71 -7.03
N PHE A 87 -3.71 -1.08 -7.84
CA PHE A 87 -2.75 -0.16 -8.47
C PHE A 87 -2.81 -0.30 -9.99
N ASN A 88 -3.07 0.79 -10.71
CA ASN A 88 -3.31 0.78 -12.16
C ASN A 88 -4.31 -0.30 -12.64
N GLY A 89 -5.33 -0.57 -11.82
CA GLY A 89 -6.37 -1.57 -12.11
C GLY A 89 -5.95 -3.02 -11.82
N VAL A 90 -4.76 -3.24 -11.27
CA VAL A 90 -4.23 -4.56 -10.89
C VAL A 90 -4.27 -4.74 -9.37
N TRP A 91 -4.72 -5.91 -8.91
CA TRP A 91 -4.68 -6.33 -7.53
C TRP A 91 -3.26 -6.68 -7.10
N VAL A 92 -2.78 -5.97 -6.08
CA VAL A 92 -1.42 -6.13 -5.57
C VAL A 92 -1.40 -6.08 -4.05
N LYS A 93 -0.43 -6.77 -3.46
CA LYS A 93 0.05 -6.54 -2.10
C LYS A 93 1.44 -5.91 -2.17
N ILE A 94 1.80 -5.17 -1.14
CA ILE A 94 3.14 -4.64 -0.96
C ILE A 94 3.77 -5.36 0.22
N ARG A 95 4.96 -5.90 0.04
CA ARG A 95 5.73 -6.52 1.13
C ARG A 95 7.14 -5.96 1.17
N GLY A 96 7.76 -6.01 2.34
CA GLY A 96 9.15 -5.63 2.49
C GLY A 96 9.54 -5.37 3.94
N ALA A 97 10.65 -4.66 4.09
CA ALA A 97 11.18 -4.25 5.37
C ALA A 97 11.46 -2.74 5.39
N ILE A 98 11.23 -2.09 6.53
CA ILE A 98 11.60 -0.68 6.80
C ILE A 98 12.34 -0.62 8.14
N GLY A 99 13.52 0.01 8.16
CA GLY A 99 14.27 0.22 9.40
C GLY A 99 13.62 1.24 10.33
N PHE A 100 13.53 0.93 11.62
CA PHE A 100 12.97 1.87 12.60
C PHE A 100 13.83 3.11 12.81
N ASP A 101 15.15 3.01 12.58
CA ASP A 101 16.06 4.14 12.74
C ASP A 101 16.21 4.99 11.48
N THR A 102 16.32 4.33 10.33
CA THR A 102 16.50 5.00 9.03
C THR A 102 15.17 5.53 8.48
N LEU A 103 14.05 4.87 8.80
CA LEU A 103 12.75 5.08 8.16
C LEU A 103 12.78 4.80 6.65
N GLU A 104 13.75 3.98 6.24
CA GLU A 104 14.00 3.57 4.85
C GLU A 104 14.13 2.04 4.81
N GLY A 105 13.90 1.47 3.64
CA GLY A 105 14.09 0.05 3.42
C GLY A 105 13.72 -0.37 2.01
N ARG A 106 13.41 -1.65 1.83
CA ARG A 106 13.18 -2.25 0.52
C ARG A 106 11.85 -2.98 0.49
N VAL A 107 11.07 -2.70 -0.55
CA VAL A 107 9.72 -3.24 -0.71
C VAL A 107 9.47 -3.64 -2.16
N GLN A 108 8.52 -4.54 -2.37
CA GLN A 108 8.10 -4.99 -3.70
C GLN A 108 6.59 -5.18 -3.74
N PHE A 109 6.06 -5.14 -4.95
CA PHE A 109 4.69 -5.48 -5.27
C PHE A 109 4.58 -6.96 -5.60
N GLU A 110 3.52 -7.58 -5.10
CA GLU A 110 3.14 -8.94 -5.42
C GLU A 110 1.74 -8.90 -6.01
N LYS A 111 1.59 -9.46 -7.22
CA LYS A 111 0.27 -9.65 -7.82
C LYS A 111 -0.54 -10.60 -6.96
N ILE A 112 -1.83 -10.32 -6.83
CA ILE A 112 -2.79 -11.24 -6.22
C ILE A 112 -3.62 -11.85 -7.34
N ASP A 113 -3.75 -13.17 -7.35
CA ASP A 113 -4.55 -13.89 -8.34
C ASP A 113 -6.06 -13.75 -8.07
N GLU A 114 -6.45 -13.74 -6.79
CA GLU A 114 -7.84 -13.70 -6.36
C GLU A 114 -8.15 -12.40 -5.61
N PRO A 115 -9.24 -11.70 -5.95
CA PRO A 115 -9.66 -10.54 -5.19
C PRO A 115 -10.04 -10.97 -3.76
N PRO A 116 -9.83 -10.11 -2.75
CA PRO A 116 -10.16 -10.44 -1.37
C PRO A 116 -11.67 -10.65 -1.24
N GLU A 117 -12.09 -11.77 -0.65
CA GLU A 117 -13.51 -12.09 -0.42
C GLU A 117 -14.21 -11.04 0.46
N GLU A 118 -13.46 -10.40 1.37
CA GLU A 118 -13.97 -9.46 2.40
C GLU A 118 -13.90 -7.98 2.02
N LEU A 119 -13.48 -7.62 0.81
CA LEU A 119 -13.78 -6.27 0.34
C LEU A 119 -15.29 -6.24 0.06
N GLU A 120 -16.08 -5.88 1.06
CA GLU A 120 -17.45 -5.39 0.88
C GLU A 120 -17.40 -4.16 -0.03
N PHE A 121 -17.26 -4.42 -1.32
CA PHE A 121 -17.63 -3.45 -2.33
C PHE A 121 -19.09 -3.18 -2.07
N LEU A 122 -19.44 -1.93 -1.75
CA LEU A 122 -20.83 -1.50 -1.77
C LEU A 122 -21.42 -2.00 -3.08
N SER A 123 -22.37 -2.93 -2.97
CA SER A 123 -23.05 -3.48 -4.13
C SER A 123 -23.62 -2.35 -4.98
N ASP A 124 -23.81 -2.57 -6.27
CA ASP A 124 -24.35 -1.53 -7.17
C ASP A 124 -25.68 -0.97 -6.65
N SER A 125 -26.50 -1.79 -6.00
CA SER A 125 -27.73 -1.39 -5.31
C SER A 125 -27.49 -0.47 -4.11
N GLN A 126 -26.47 -0.76 -3.28
CA GLN A 126 -26.08 0.10 -2.15
C GLN A 126 -25.47 1.43 -2.62
N LEU A 127 -24.64 1.41 -3.67
CA LEU A 127 -24.12 2.64 -4.29
C LEU A 127 -25.25 3.49 -4.89
N GLN A 128 -26.25 2.85 -5.49
CA GLN A 128 -27.40 3.53 -6.08
C GLN A 128 -28.33 4.11 -4.99
N GLN A 129 -28.47 3.44 -3.84
CA GLN A 129 -29.13 3.99 -2.66
C GLN A 129 -28.38 5.20 -2.09
N LEU A 130 -27.06 5.14 -1.95
CA LEU A 130 -26.26 6.25 -1.44
C LEU A 130 -26.29 7.48 -2.37
N ARG A 131 -26.29 7.25 -3.69
CA ARG A 131 -26.51 8.32 -4.69
C ARG A 131 -27.91 8.92 -4.58
N SER A 132 -28.93 8.10 -4.36
CA SER A 132 -30.30 8.59 -4.16
C SER A 132 -30.48 9.40 -2.87
N GLN A 133 -29.57 9.25 -1.92
CA GLN A 133 -29.52 10.01 -0.66
C GLN A 133 -28.66 11.29 -0.74
N GLY A 134 -28.13 11.64 -1.92
CA GLY A 134 -27.49 12.94 -2.16
C GLY A 134 -26.11 13.15 -1.53
N LEU A 135 -25.46 12.08 -1.07
CA LEU A 135 -24.09 12.15 -0.55
C LEU A 135 -23.07 12.09 -1.70
N PRO A 136 -22.06 12.98 -1.75
CA PRO A 136 -21.03 12.94 -2.78
C PRO A 136 -20.11 11.74 -2.53
N ILE A 137 -19.94 10.91 -3.56
CA ILE A 137 -18.95 9.82 -3.63
C ILE A 137 -17.87 10.19 -4.64
#